data_AF-A0A4Q3S2Q3-F1
#
_entry.id   AF-A0A4Q3S2Q3-F1
#
_cell.length_a   1.000
_cell.length_b   1.000
_cell.length_c   1.000
_cell.angle_alpha   90.00
_cell.angle_beta   90.00
_cell.angle_gamma   90.00
#
_symmetry.space_group_name_H-M   'P 1'
#
loop_
_entity.id
_entity.type
_entity.pdbx_description
1 polymer ?
#
loop_
_entity_poly.entity_id
_entity_poly.type
_entity_poly.pdbx_seq_one_letter_code
_entity_poly.pdbx_strand_id
1 'polypeptide(L)' 'MKMRLIKVCPASLLFSLLFFSSCSTVKEYQKNKINDNEMTLGNRQIEKTELSFQGYREGASGANAGKSGGGCGCN' A
#
# COMPACT_ATOMS: atom_id res chain seq x y z
N MET A 1 -12.15 -6.62 -25.25
CA MET A 1 -11.39 -7.45 -24.29
C MET A 1 -12.09 -8.80 -24.15
N LYS A 2 -11.51 -9.88 -24.70
CA LYS A 2 -12.04 -11.24 -24.51
C LYS A 2 -11.53 -11.76 -23.17
N MET A 3 -12.35 -11.67 -22.12
CA MET A 3 -12.08 -12.34 -20.86
C MET A 3 -12.18 -13.85 -21.10
N ARG A 4 -11.05 -14.56 -21.06
CA ARG A 4 -11.05 -16.02 -21.09
C ARG A 4 -11.59 -16.51 -19.74
N LEU A 5 -12.68 -17.27 -19.77
CA LEU A 5 -13.21 -17.95 -18.59
C LEU A 5 -12.18 -19.00 -18.13
N ILE A 6 -11.44 -18.68 -17.08
CA ILE A 6 -10.56 -19.62 -16.39
C ILE A 6 -11.46 -20.66 -15.70
N LYS A 7 -11.19 -21.95 -15.92
CA LYS A 7 -11.94 -23.06 -15.32
C LYS A 7 -11.48 -23.22 -13.86
N VAL A 8 -11.98 -22.35 -12.98
CA VAL A 8 -11.61 -22.30 -11.56
C VAL A 8 -12.28 -23.46 -10.83
N CYS A 9 -11.48 -24.29 -10.16
CA CYS A 9 -11.98 -25.40 -9.36
C CYS A 9 -12.79 -24.85 -8.16
N PRO A 10 -13.98 -25.35 -7.83
CA PRO A 10 -14.85 -24.76 -6.79
C PRO A 10 -14.16 -24.67 -5.42
N ALA A 11 -13.22 -25.58 -5.13
CA ALA A 11 -12.42 -25.55 -3.91
C ALA A 11 -11.49 -24.33 -3.80
N SER A 12 -10.95 -23.81 -4.91
CA SER A 12 -10.04 -22.65 -4.87
C SER A 12 -10.78 -21.33 -4.68
N LEU A 13 -12.05 -21.26 -5.12
CA LEU A 13 -12.97 -20.14 -4.85
C LEU A 13 -13.36 -20.08 -3.37
N LEU A 14 -13.64 -21.24 -2.77
CA LEU A 14 -13.98 -21.33 -1.35
C LEU A 14 -12.79 -20.94 -0.46
N PHE A 15 -11.58 -21.36 -0.84
CA PHE A 15 -10.35 -21.02 -0.12
C PHE A 15 -10.07 -19.51 -0.13
N SER A 16 -10.26 -18.84 -1.26
CA SER A 16 -10.02 -17.39 -1.39
C SER A 16 -11.02 -16.56 -0.57
N LEU A 17 -12.28 -16.98 -0.44
CA LEU A 17 -13.28 -16.32 0.41
C LEU A 17 -12.89 -16.31 1.91
N LEU A 18 -12.18 -17.32 2.40
CA LEU A 18 -11.76 -17.40 3.80
C LEU A 18 -10.71 -16.32 4.16
N PHE A 19 -9.82 -15.95 3.23
CA PHE A 19 -8.77 -14.95 3.49
C PHE A 19 -9.29 -13.52 3.59
N PHE A 20 -10.37 -13.17 2.88
CA PHE A 20 -10.93 -11.82 2.92
C PHE A 20 -11.80 -11.55 4.17
N SER A 21 -12.08 -12.56 5.00
CA SER A 21 -12.94 -12.44 6.19
C SER A 21 -12.33 -11.64 7.36
N SER A 22 -11.02 -11.37 7.32
CA SER A 22 -10.31 -10.70 8.44
C SER A 22 -10.36 -9.18 8.40
N CYS A 23 -10.93 -8.56 7.36
CA CYS A 23 -11.04 -7.10 7.28
C CYS A 23 -12.17 -6.60 8.19
N SER A 24 -11.87 -5.71 9.14
CA SER A 24 -12.84 -5.14 10.06
C SER A 24 -12.80 -3.61 10.03
N THR A 25 -13.95 -2.98 10.22
CA THR A 25 -14.05 -1.52 10.29
C THR A 25 -13.64 -1.02 11.67
N VAL A 26 -12.71 -0.07 11.70
CA VAL A 26 -12.21 0.54 12.94
C VAL A 26 -12.96 1.85 13.21
N LYS A 27 -13.39 2.05 14.46
CA LYS A 27 -14.04 3.30 14.87
C LYS A 27 -13.05 4.46 14.83
N GLU A 28 -13.49 5.65 14.42
CA GLU A 28 -12.64 6.84 14.21
C GLU A 28 -11.63 7.11 15.34
N TYR A 29 -12.07 7.03 16.59
CA TYR A 29 -11.24 7.29 17.77
C TYR A 29 -10.18 6.22 18.06
N GLN A 30 -10.36 5.00 17.53
CA GLN A 30 -9.37 3.93 17.66
C GLN A 30 -8.26 4.04 16.61
N LYS A 31 -8.52 4.74 15.49
CA LYS A 31 -7.52 4.96 14.43
C LYS A 31 -6.27 5.67 14.97
N ASN A 32 -6.41 6.55 15.96
CA ASN A 32 -5.27 7.21 16.59
C ASN A 32 -4.28 6.25 17.28
N LYS A 33 -4.69 5.01 17.59
CA LYS A 33 -3.79 3.96 18.14
C LYS A 33 -3.11 3.11 17.07
N ILE A 34 -3.60 3.18 15.83
CA ILE A 34 -3.13 2.39 14.69
C ILE A 34 -2.30 3.26 13.74
N ASN A 35 -2.57 4.57 13.72
CA ASN A 35 -1.83 5.56 12.96
C ASN A 35 -0.43 5.72 13.54
N ASP A 36 0.54 5.06 12.92
CA ASP A 36 1.96 5.32 13.15
C ASP A 36 2.39 6.58 12.37
N ASN A 37 3.29 7.37 12.93
CA ASN A 37 3.92 8.49 12.22
C ASN A 37 4.68 8.00 10.98
N GLU A 38 5.23 6.79 11.01
CA GLU A 38 5.91 6.16 9.86
C GLU A 38 4.96 5.81 8.71
N MET A 39 3.66 5.64 8.98
CA MET A 39 2.66 5.35 7.94
C MET A 39 2.15 6.61 7.22
N THR A 40 2.63 7.79 7.62
CA THR A 40 2.37 9.01 6.86
C THR A 40 3.07 8.92 5.52
N LEU A 41 2.31 9.09 4.44
CA LEU A 41 2.86 9.05 3.09
C LEU A 41 3.62 10.36 2.86
N GLY A 42 4.87 10.43 3.30
CA GLY A 42 5.65 11.66 3.25
C GLY A 42 7.03 11.50 3.85
N ASN A 43 8.03 12.14 3.25
CA ASN A 43 9.40 11.99 3.70
C ASN A 43 9.74 12.81 4.92
N ARG A 44 10.53 12.20 5.79
CA ARG A 44 11.26 12.94 6.81
C ARG A 44 12.24 13.89 6.15
N GLN A 45 12.57 14.98 6.85
CA GLN A 45 13.54 15.95 6.33
C GLN A 45 14.89 15.32 6.00
N ILE A 46 15.28 14.30 6.76
CA ILE A 46 16.57 13.59 6.63
C ILE A 46 16.58 12.65 5.41
N GLU A 47 15.44 12.09 5.03
CA GLU A 47 15.31 11.12 3.93
C GLU A 47 15.31 11.78 2.53
N LYS A 48 15.16 13.11 2.47
CA LYS A 48 15.14 13.85 1.19
C LYS A 48 16.45 13.70 0.43
N THR A 49 17.59 13.70 1.12
CA THR A 49 18.91 13.50 0.50
C THR A 49 19.09 12.06 0.07
N GLU A 50 18.59 11.10 0.85
CA GLU A 50 18.64 9.68 0.52
C GLU A 50 17.86 9.39 -0.77
N LEU A 51 16.63 9.85 -0.84
CA LEU A 51 15.79 9.70 -2.02
C LEU A 51 16.29 10.46 -3.23
N SER A 52 16.97 11.59 -3.02
CA SER A 52 17.62 12.28 -4.13
C SER A 52 18.71 11.41 -4.72
N PHE A 53 19.54 10.75 -3.89
CA PHE A 53 20.55 9.83 -4.41
C PHE A 53 19.90 8.65 -5.15
N GLN A 54 18.90 8.00 -4.56
CA GLN A 54 18.24 6.82 -5.16
C GLN A 54 17.49 7.19 -6.44
N GLY A 55 16.84 8.35 -6.48
CA GLY A 55 16.16 8.87 -7.65
C GLY A 55 17.14 9.19 -8.78
N TYR A 56 18.26 9.87 -8.49
CA TYR A 56 19.23 10.24 -9.52
C TYR A 56 20.10 9.06 -10.01
N ARG A 57 20.47 8.12 -9.14
CA ARG A 57 21.33 6.97 -9.49
C ARG A 57 20.56 5.76 -9.99
N GLU A 58 19.45 5.44 -9.33
CA GLU A 58 18.74 4.16 -9.50
C GLU A 58 17.38 4.33 -10.18
N GLY A 59 16.93 5.58 -10.37
CA GLY A 59 15.58 5.86 -10.90
C GLY A 59 14.47 5.42 -9.95
N ALA A 60 14.79 5.17 -8.68
CA ALA A 60 13.83 4.68 -7.70
C ALA A 60 12.80 5.77 -7.39
N SER A 61 11.52 5.40 -7.47
CA SER A 61 10.39 6.26 -7.17
C SER A 61 9.60 5.62 -6.02
N GLY A 62 9.79 6.14 -4.80
CA GLY A 62 9.14 5.62 -3.58
C GLY A 62 7.73 6.17 -3.35
N ALA A 63 7.00 5.60 -2.39
CA ALA A 63 5.67 6.04 -1.99
C ALA A 63 5.73 7.26 -1.05
N ASN A 64 5.99 8.43 -1.63
CA ASN A 64 6.45 9.62 -0.89
C ASN A 64 5.41 10.76 -0.83
N ALA A 65 4.20 10.54 -1.34
CA ALA A 65 3.17 11.56 -1.64
C ALA A 65 3.65 12.81 -2.41
N GLY A 66 4.83 12.74 -3.04
CA GLY A 66 5.42 13.83 -3.81
C GLY A 66 5.15 13.70 -5.30
N LYS A 67 5.59 14.68 -6.09
CA LYS A 67 5.48 14.62 -7.57
C LYS A 67 6.22 13.43 -8.18
N SER A 68 7.34 13.04 -7.59
CA SER A 68 8.22 11.97 -8.08
C SER A 68 7.91 10.60 -7.49
N GLY A 69 6.91 10.50 -6.61
CA GLY A 69 6.66 9.28 -5.84
C GLY A 69 5.21 9.20 -5.36
N GLY A 70 4.46 8.25 -5.89
CA GLY A 70 3.04 8.03 -5.58
C GLY A 70 2.83 6.82 -4.68
N GLY A 71 1.77 6.87 -3.88
CA GLY A 71 1.32 5.73 -3.08
C GLY A 71 -0.12 5.92 -2.61
N CYS A 72 -0.79 4.79 -2.38
CA CYS A 72 -1.98 4.76 -1.54
C CYS A 72 -1.47 4.86 -0.10
N GLY A 73 -1.61 6.03 0.54
CA GLY A 73 -1.34 6.14 1.98
C GLY A 73 -2.04 5.01 2.72
N CYS A 74 -1.34 4.35 3.64
CA CYS A 74 -1.91 3.29 4.47
C CYS A 74 -2.59 3.83 5.74
N ASN A 75 -2.65 5.16 5.91
CA ASN A 75 -3.46 5.83 6.93
C ASN A 75 -4.89 6.07 6.44
#